data_AF-A0A1G6Z2K0-F1
#
_entry.id   AF-A0A1G6Z2K0-F1
#
_cell.length_a   1.000
_cell.length_b   1.000
_cell.length_c   1.000
_cell.angle_alpha   90.00
_cell.angle_beta   90.00
_cell.angle_gamma   90.00
#
_symmetry.space_group_name_H-M   'P 1'
#
loop_
_entity.id
_entity.type
_entity.pdbx_description
1 polymer ?
#
loop_
_entity_poly.entity_id
_entity_poly.type
_entity_poly.pdbx_seq_one_letter_code
_entity_poly.pdbx_strand_id
1 'polypeptide(L)'
;MRAPRWNPGQAVRVLAVNEWAWRCGHRYGTVLVDLERNRVVDLLSDRRAESLSAWLRANPGVEIVAQDRAGVYADGARQGALDAVQVTDRWHLLRNLGDTIHAVTDRHHAAVHRIGREVMAQLAAEDVQSTPVVAPPNPEARRAEAVRLHAAGASISAISRQVGADRKTLRQWLQASAMPTWRRPPRGSLLDPYREHLERRWAAGCCNAAQLWRELAVLGFPGRPAIVRAWATQRRRAGHSPGRAPVMADGRPWRPPSDCSRQAPRPGAVAAQR
;
A
#
# COMPACT_ATOMS: atom_id res chain seq x y z
N MET A 1 -30.05 4.54 10.08
CA MET A 1 -30.86 4.15 8.91
C MET A 1 -31.19 2.68 9.03
N ARG A 2 -32.46 2.31 9.19
CA ARG A 2 -32.88 0.90 9.10
C ARG A 2 -32.89 0.52 7.63
N ALA A 3 -32.19 -0.55 7.25
CA ALA A 3 -32.28 -1.10 5.89
C ALA A 3 -33.75 -1.42 5.59
N PRO A 4 -34.24 -1.15 4.36
CA PRO A 4 -35.59 -1.52 3.97
C PRO A 4 -35.77 -3.02 4.19
N ARG A 5 -36.85 -3.41 4.88
CA ARG A 5 -37.18 -4.81 5.10
C ARG A 5 -37.41 -5.47 3.74
N TRP A 6 -36.75 -6.61 3.53
CA TRP A 6 -37.00 -7.50 2.41
C TRP A 6 -38.50 -7.77 2.25
N ASN A 7 -39.00 -7.80 1.01
CA ASN A 7 -40.40 -8.11 0.72
C ASN A 7 -40.51 -9.61 0.36
N PRO A 8 -41.09 -10.46 1.22
CA PRO A 8 -41.06 -11.92 1.06
C PRO A 8 -41.75 -12.48 -0.20
N GLY A 9 -42.42 -11.64 -1.00
CA GLY A 9 -43.01 -12.04 -2.28
C GLY A 9 -42.11 -11.84 -3.52
N GLN A 10 -40.88 -11.32 -3.37
CA GLN A 10 -40.01 -11.04 -4.51
C GLN A 10 -39.02 -12.20 -4.74
N ALA A 11 -39.07 -12.85 -5.91
CA ALA A 11 -38.15 -13.94 -6.22
C ALA A 11 -36.69 -13.46 -6.30
N VAL A 12 -35.78 -14.19 -5.65
CA VAL A 12 -34.32 -13.97 -5.74
C VAL A 12 -33.75 -14.95 -6.75
N ARG A 13 -33.23 -14.46 -7.87
CA ARG A 13 -32.63 -15.31 -8.91
C ARG A 13 -31.14 -15.56 -8.67
N VAL A 14 -30.41 -14.53 -8.24
CA VAL A 14 -28.96 -14.58 -8.00
C VAL A 14 -28.69 -14.27 -6.54
N LEU A 15 -28.28 -15.28 -5.78
CA LEU A 15 -28.08 -15.21 -4.34
C LEU A 15 -26.60 -15.25 -3.98
N ALA A 16 -26.12 -14.25 -3.26
CA ALA A 16 -24.83 -14.30 -2.56
C ALA A 16 -25.03 -14.92 -1.16
N VAL A 17 -24.19 -15.88 -0.83
CA VAL A 17 -24.13 -16.52 0.48
C VAL A 17 -22.75 -16.26 1.08
N ASN A 18 -22.73 -15.54 2.19
CA ASN A 18 -21.48 -15.20 2.87
C ASN A 18 -21.60 -15.33 4.38
N GLU A 19 -20.46 -15.40 5.04
CA GLU A 19 -20.39 -15.37 6.50
C GLU A 19 -20.57 -13.94 7.02
N TRP A 20 -21.43 -13.81 8.04
CA TRP A 20 -21.63 -12.58 8.77
C TRP A 20 -21.13 -12.71 10.20
N ALA A 21 -20.44 -11.70 10.70
CA ALA A 21 -20.02 -11.64 12.10
C ALA A 21 -20.79 -10.52 12.82
N TRP A 22 -21.57 -10.87 13.84
CA TRP A 22 -22.07 -9.85 14.79
C TRP A 22 -20.94 -9.30 15.64
N ARG A 23 -20.00 -10.18 16.00
CA ARG A 23 -18.76 -9.83 16.70
C ARG A 23 -17.68 -10.77 16.20
N CYS A 24 -16.73 -10.22 15.43
CA CYS A 24 -15.59 -10.96 14.88
C CYS A 24 -14.88 -11.75 15.99
N GLY A 25 -14.62 -13.03 15.75
CA GLY A 25 -14.01 -13.96 16.70
C GLY A 25 -14.97 -14.58 17.72
N HIS A 26 -16.25 -14.24 17.71
CA HIS A 26 -17.20 -14.71 18.74
C HIS A 26 -18.49 -15.29 18.16
N ARG A 27 -19.25 -14.50 17.38
CA ARG A 27 -20.57 -14.92 16.90
C ARG A 27 -20.71 -14.66 15.43
N TYR A 28 -20.91 -15.74 14.70
CA TYR A 28 -21.02 -15.76 13.26
C TYR A 28 -22.34 -16.39 12.80
N GLY A 29 -22.82 -15.97 11.65
CA GLY A 29 -24.00 -16.48 10.97
C GLY A 29 -23.81 -16.37 9.46
N THR A 30 -24.92 -16.47 8.74
CA THR A 30 -24.91 -16.43 7.26
C THR A 30 -25.71 -15.23 6.79
N VAL A 31 -25.12 -14.38 5.96
CA VAL A 31 -25.83 -13.31 5.26
C VAL A 31 -26.20 -13.76 3.85
N LEU A 32 -27.45 -13.51 3.49
CA LEU A 32 -28.02 -13.80 2.20
C LEU A 32 -28.30 -12.49 1.47
N VAL A 33 -27.77 -12.34 0.26
CA VAL A 33 -27.85 -11.08 -0.50
C VAL A 33 -28.37 -11.36 -1.91
N ASP A 34 -29.38 -10.62 -2.34
CA ASP A 34 -29.80 -10.59 -3.74
C ASP A 34 -28.76 -9.75 -4.51
N LEU A 35 -28.01 -10.40 -5.40
CA LEU A 35 -26.96 -9.76 -6.19
C LEU A 35 -27.49 -8.92 -7.33
N GLU A 36 -28.70 -9.18 -7.83
CA GLU A 36 -29.31 -8.35 -8.87
C GLU A 36 -29.78 -7.01 -8.30
N ARG A 37 -30.26 -7.02 -7.06
CA ARG A 37 -30.81 -5.82 -6.39
C ARG A 37 -29.85 -5.19 -5.40
N ASN A 38 -28.73 -5.85 -5.12
CA ASN A 38 -27.74 -5.47 -4.11
C ASN A 38 -28.40 -5.21 -2.74
N ARG A 39 -29.21 -6.17 -2.27
CA ARG A 39 -29.96 -6.06 -1.01
C ARG A 39 -29.79 -7.30 -0.15
N VAL A 40 -29.62 -7.09 1.15
CA VAL A 40 -29.70 -8.18 2.13
C VAL A 40 -31.13 -8.70 2.14
N VAL A 41 -31.25 -9.99 1.87
CA VAL A 41 -32.51 -10.74 1.84
C VAL A 41 -32.80 -11.28 3.22
N ASP A 42 -31.80 -11.90 3.85
CA ASP A 42 -31.93 -12.50 5.17
C ASP A 42 -30.58 -12.63 5.88
N LEU A 43 -30.65 -12.89 7.18
CA LEU A 43 -29.50 -13.15 8.03
C LEU A 43 -29.78 -14.35 8.94
N LEU A 44 -29.22 -15.50 8.58
CA LEU A 44 -29.35 -16.74 9.35
C LEU A 44 -28.47 -16.67 10.59
N SER A 45 -28.99 -17.18 11.72
CA SER A 45 -28.33 -17.11 13.03
C SER A 45 -27.09 -17.99 13.18
N ASP A 46 -26.84 -18.90 12.24
CA ASP A 46 -25.72 -19.84 12.28
C ASP A 46 -25.03 -20.03 10.92
N ARG A 47 -23.99 -20.86 10.93
CA ARG A 47 -23.17 -21.24 9.77
C ARG A 47 -23.35 -22.73 9.48
N ARG A 48 -24.58 -23.14 9.16
CA ARG A 48 -24.93 -24.54 8.96
C ARG A 48 -25.52 -24.78 7.59
N ALA A 49 -25.16 -25.92 6.99
CA ALA A 49 -25.68 -26.35 5.69
C ALA A 49 -27.20 -26.52 5.76
N GLU A 50 -27.69 -27.06 6.88
CA GLU A 50 -29.10 -27.32 7.14
C GLU A 50 -29.93 -26.03 7.15
N SER A 51 -29.43 -24.98 7.78
CA SER A 51 -30.10 -23.67 7.85
C SER A 51 -30.20 -23.01 6.48
N LEU A 52 -29.11 -23.06 5.70
CA LEU A 52 -29.12 -22.56 4.32
C LEU A 52 -30.06 -23.37 3.42
N SER A 53 -30.00 -24.71 3.54
CA SER A 53 -30.85 -25.62 2.78
C SER A 53 -32.34 -25.41 3.06
N ALA A 54 -32.71 -25.28 4.33
CA ALA A 54 -34.07 -24.97 4.73
C ALA A 54 -34.55 -23.63 4.16
N TRP A 55 -33.68 -22.62 4.18
CA TRP A 55 -33.99 -21.31 3.61
C TRP A 55 -34.22 -21.37 2.09
N LEU A 56 -33.35 -22.07 1.36
CA LEU A 56 -33.46 -22.23 -0.10
C LEU A 56 -34.74 -22.97 -0.50
N ARG A 57 -35.14 -24.01 0.25
CA ARG A 57 -36.41 -24.72 0.00
C ARG A 57 -37.64 -23.83 0.24
N ALA A 58 -37.57 -22.93 1.22
CA ALA A 58 -38.64 -21.98 1.52
C ALA A 58 -38.70 -20.82 0.51
N ASN A 59 -37.64 -20.59 -0.26
CA ASN A 59 -37.51 -19.50 -1.22
C ASN A 59 -37.17 -20.05 -2.62
N PRO A 60 -38.12 -20.73 -3.29
CA PRO A 60 -37.88 -21.26 -4.63
C PRO A 60 -37.64 -20.13 -5.64
N GLY A 61 -36.82 -20.39 -6.65
CA GLY A 61 -36.49 -19.43 -7.72
C GLY A 61 -35.03 -18.96 -7.75
N VAL A 62 -34.20 -19.41 -6.79
CA VAL A 62 -32.74 -19.20 -6.84
C VAL A 62 -32.14 -20.06 -7.96
N GLU A 63 -31.62 -19.41 -8.99
CA GLU A 63 -30.95 -20.05 -10.14
C GLU A 63 -29.43 -20.06 -9.98
N ILE A 64 -28.86 -19.06 -9.28
CA ILE A 64 -27.42 -18.91 -9.12
C ILE A 64 -27.10 -18.66 -7.65
N VAL A 65 -26.18 -19.44 -7.09
CA VAL A 65 -25.63 -19.27 -5.75
C VAL A 65 -24.16 -18.86 -5.85
N ALA A 66 -23.87 -17.59 -5.57
CA ALA A 66 -22.51 -17.07 -5.44
C ALA A 66 -22.04 -17.22 -3.99
N GLN A 67 -20.95 -17.94 -3.78
CA GLN A 67 -20.43 -18.19 -2.43
C GLN A 67 -18.90 -18.24 -2.40
N ASP A 68 -18.34 -18.09 -1.19
CA ASP A 68 -16.96 -18.48 -0.93
C ASP A 68 -16.84 -20.02 -0.95
N ARG A 69 -15.63 -20.55 -1.20
CA ARG A 69 -15.32 -21.99 -1.28
C ARG A 69 -15.40 -22.73 0.08
N ALA A 70 -16.15 -22.19 1.04
CA ALA A 70 -16.44 -22.87 2.30
C ALA A 70 -17.40 -24.04 2.03
N GLY A 71 -16.96 -25.27 2.33
CA GLY A 71 -17.72 -26.50 2.01
C GLY A 71 -19.14 -26.52 2.57
N VAL A 72 -19.36 -25.90 3.74
CA VAL A 72 -20.67 -25.87 4.42
C VAL A 72 -21.77 -25.23 3.57
N TYR A 73 -21.47 -24.16 2.83
CA TYR A 73 -22.47 -23.49 1.99
C TYR A 73 -22.69 -24.24 0.67
N ALA A 74 -21.65 -24.88 0.13
CA ALA A 74 -21.79 -25.74 -1.05
C ALA A 74 -22.72 -26.92 -0.79
N ASP A 75 -22.60 -27.54 0.39
CA ASP A 75 -23.49 -28.61 0.82
C ASP A 75 -24.93 -28.11 1.03
N GLY A 76 -25.09 -26.95 1.70
CA GLY A 76 -26.42 -26.35 1.89
C GLY A 76 -27.10 -25.99 0.56
N ALA A 77 -26.34 -25.46 -0.41
CA ALA A 77 -26.83 -25.18 -1.76
C ALA A 77 -27.25 -26.46 -2.51
N ARG A 78 -26.42 -27.52 -2.49
CA ARG A 78 -26.75 -28.81 -3.11
C ARG A 78 -28.02 -29.44 -2.54
N GLN A 79 -28.23 -29.30 -1.23
CA GLN A 79 -29.39 -29.86 -0.53
C GLN A 79 -30.67 -29.03 -0.66
N GLY A 80 -30.53 -27.71 -0.84
CA GLY A 80 -31.64 -26.74 -0.80
C GLY A 80 -32.09 -26.22 -2.17
N ALA A 81 -31.19 -26.21 -3.16
CA ALA A 81 -31.44 -25.74 -4.52
C ALA A 81 -30.61 -26.56 -5.52
N LEU A 82 -31.08 -27.78 -5.82
CA LEU A 82 -30.36 -28.77 -6.64
C LEU A 82 -30.02 -28.24 -8.05
N ASP A 83 -30.94 -27.48 -8.63
CA ASP A 83 -30.81 -26.94 -9.99
C ASP A 83 -30.02 -25.62 -10.04
N ALA A 84 -29.64 -25.06 -8.90
CA ALA A 84 -28.94 -23.79 -8.86
C ALA A 84 -27.46 -23.95 -9.23
N VAL A 85 -26.98 -23.09 -10.14
CA VAL A 85 -25.59 -23.03 -10.53
C VAL A 85 -24.78 -22.39 -9.41
N GLN A 86 -23.81 -23.13 -8.87
CA GLN A 86 -22.91 -22.61 -7.86
C GLN A 86 -21.69 -21.94 -8.51
N VAL A 87 -21.51 -20.66 -8.21
CA VAL A 87 -20.38 -19.87 -8.70
C VAL A 87 -19.51 -19.38 -7.54
N THR A 88 -18.21 -19.27 -7.77
CA THR A 88 -17.31 -18.69 -6.76
C THR A 88 -17.40 -17.17 -6.79
N ASP A 89 -17.53 -16.55 -5.63
CA ASP A 89 -17.53 -15.09 -5.51
C ASP A 89 -16.21 -14.47 -6.00
N ARG A 90 -16.32 -13.39 -6.78
CA ARG A 90 -15.19 -12.72 -7.42
C ARG A 90 -14.24 -12.08 -6.41
N TRP A 91 -14.77 -11.49 -5.33
CA TRP A 91 -13.93 -10.82 -4.34
C TRP A 91 -12.98 -11.82 -3.68
N HIS A 92 -13.48 -13.00 -3.31
CA HIS A 92 -12.64 -14.07 -2.75
C HIS A 92 -11.58 -14.56 -3.73
N LEU A 93 -11.90 -14.70 -5.02
CA LEU A 93 -10.91 -15.08 -6.04
C LEU A 93 -9.78 -14.06 -6.15
N LEU A 94 -10.13 -12.77 -6.24
CA LEU A 94 -9.14 -11.69 -6.36
C LEU A 94 -8.31 -11.52 -5.07
N ARG A 95 -8.96 -11.66 -3.92
CA ARG A 95 -8.32 -11.66 -2.59
C ARG A 95 -7.29 -12.78 -2.50
N ASN A 96 -7.68 -14.02 -2.80
CA ASN A 96 -6.81 -15.19 -2.73
C ASN A 96 -5.62 -15.09 -3.70
N LEU A 97 -5.85 -14.56 -4.91
CA LEU A 97 -4.79 -14.30 -5.86
C LEU A 97 -3.80 -13.26 -5.30
N GLY A 98 -4.31 -12.14 -4.81
CA GLY A 98 -3.51 -11.07 -4.22
C GLY A 98 -2.68 -11.57 -3.04
N ASP A 99 -3.31 -12.28 -2.10
CA ASP A 99 -2.65 -12.82 -0.90
C ASP A 99 -1.57 -13.85 -1.29
N THR A 100 -1.81 -14.67 -2.34
CA THR A 100 -0.82 -15.62 -2.86
C THR A 100 0.37 -14.91 -3.50
N ILE A 101 0.12 -13.91 -4.35
CA ILE A 101 1.18 -13.11 -4.98
C ILE A 101 2.01 -12.42 -3.89
N HIS A 102 1.37 -11.79 -2.91
CA HIS A 102 2.06 -11.18 -1.77
C HIS A 102 2.94 -12.20 -1.02
N ALA A 103 2.42 -13.38 -0.69
CA ALA A 103 3.19 -14.40 0.01
C ALA A 103 4.42 -14.89 -0.80
N VAL A 104 4.29 -15.01 -2.12
CA VAL A 104 5.40 -15.37 -3.01
C VAL A 104 6.42 -14.24 -3.06
N THR A 105 5.98 -12.99 -3.28
CA THR A 105 6.87 -11.83 -3.33
C THR A 105 7.59 -11.61 -1.99
N ASP A 106 6.92 -11.76 -0.85
CA ASP A 106 7.52 -11.65 0.47
C ASP A 106 8.56 -12.74 0.71
N ARG A 107 8.25 -13.99 0.34
CA ARG A 107 9.20 -15.11 0.44
C ARG A 107 10.46 -14.88 -0.39
N HIS A 108 10.31 -14.32 -1.59
CA HIS A 108 11.40 -14.09 -2.53
C HIS A 108 11.91 -12.65 -2.53
N HIS A 109 11.57 -11.87 -1.51
CA HIS A 109 11.84 -10.43 -1.44
C HIS A 109 13.32 -10.12 -1.69
N ALA A 110 14.25 -10.88 -1.11
CA ALA A 110 15.69 -10.68 -1.34
C ALA A 110 16.10 -10.87 -2.82
N ALA A 111 15.54 -11.86 -3.51
CA ALA A 111 15.80 -12.10 -4.93
C ALA A 111 15.16 -11.02 -5.81
N VAL A 112 13.91 -10.63 -5.50
CA VAL A 112 13.19 -9.55 -6.20
C VAL A 112 13.95 -8.22 -6.06
N HIS A 113 14.44 -7.88 -4.86
CA HIS A 113 15.25 -6.67 -4.64
C HIS A 113 16.60 -6.71 -5.34
N ARG A 114 17.25 -7.88 -5.39
CA ARG A 114 18.50 -8.04 -6.13
C ARG A 114 18.28 -7.80 -7.62
N ILE A 115 17.32 -8.49 -8.23
CA ILE A 115 16.97 -8.33 -9.65
C ILE A 115 16.52 -6.89 -9.93
N GLY A 116 15.71 -6.29 -9.05
CA GLY A 116 15.29 -4.89 -9.17
C GLY A 116 16.49 -3.93 -9.19
N ARG A 117 17.51 -4.14 -8.34
CA ARG A 117 18.74 -3.33 -8.39
C ARG A 117 19.52 -3.56 -9.68
N GLU A 118 19.63 -4.80 -10.14
CA GLU A 118 20.32 -5.14 -11.38
C GLU A 118 19.64 -4.49 -12.60
N VAL A 119 18.30 -4.58 -12.70
CA VAL A 119 17.52 -3.92 -13.76
C VAL A 119 17.66 -2.41 -13.71
N MET A 120 17.57 -1.79 -12.54
CA MET A 120 17.76 -0.35 -12.40
C MET A 120 19.18 0.09 -12.75
N ALA A 121 20.19 -0.73 -12.42
CA ALA A 121 21.58 -0.47 -12.80
C ALA A 121 21.80 -0.62 -14.32
N GLN A 122 21.15 -1.60 -14.95
CA GLN A 122 21.17 -1.78 -16.41
C GLN A 122 20.50 -0.61 -17.13
N LEU A 123 19.30 -0.19 -16.70
CA LEU A 123 18.62 0.98 -17.25
C LEU A 123 19.45 2.26 -17.06
N ALA A 124 20.14 2.41 -15.92
CA ALA A 124 21.05 3.53 -15.70
C ALA A 124 22.31 3.46 -16.58
N ALA A 125 22.84 2.26 -16.83
CA ALA A 125 23.99 2.07 -17.71
C ALA A 125 23.63 2.31 -19.19
N GLU A 126 22.43 1.92 -19.62
CA GLU A 126 21.89 2.21 -20.95
C GLU A 126 21.62 3.71 -21.15
N ASP A 127 21.17 4.42 -20.11
CA ASP A 127 21.02 5.89 -20.12
C ASP A 127 22.38 6.60 -20.18
N VAL A 128 23.44 6.01 -19.61
CA VAL A 128 24.82 6.51 -19.68
C VAL A 128 25.50 6.20 -21.03
N GLN A 129 25.11 5.11 -21.70
CA GLN A 129 25.60 4.73 -23.03
C GLN A 129 24.86 5.43 -24.18
N SER A 130 23.67 5.96 -23.91
CA SER A 130 23.02 6.94 -24.76
C SER A 130 23.83 8.24 -24.69
N THR A 131 24.38 8.70 -25.82
CA THR A 131 25.11 9.97 -26.09
C THR A 131 25.22 10.94 -24.91
N PRO A 132 26.42 11.50 -24.60
CA PRO A 132 26.57 12.40 -23.46
C PRO A 132 25.50 13.46 -23.53
N VAL A 133 24.56 13.42 -22.58
CA VAL A 133 23.59 14.48 -22.39
C VAL A 133 24.43 15.69 -22.06
N VAL A 134 24.68 16.54 -23.07
CA VAL A 134 25.05 17.92 -22.85
C VAL A 134 24.01 18.41 -21.87
N ALA A 135 24.41 18.62 -20.62
CA ALA A 135 23.52 19.15 -19.60
C ALA A 135 22.77 20.31 -20.25
N PRO A 136 21.42 20.33 -20.21
CA PRO A 136 20.66 21.38 -20.86
C PRO A 136 21.30 22.71 -20.46
N PRO A 137 21.72 23.56 -21.42
CA PRO A 137 22.61 24.67 -21.13
C PRO A 137 22.04 25.45 -19.95
N ASN A 138 22.87 25.69 -18.93
CA ASN A 138 22.49 26.34 -17.67
C ASN A 138 21.52 27.50 -18.03
N PRO A 139 20.32 27.58 -17.42
CA PRO A 139 19.39 28.69 -17.65
C PRO A 139 20.06 30.08 -17.65
N GLU A 140 21.10 30.26 -16.84
CA GLU A 140 21.92 31.47 -16.82
C GLU A 140 22.75 31.66 -18.10
N ALA A 141 23.37 30.60 -18.62
CA ALA A 141 24.12 30.63 -19.89
C ALA A 141 23.19 30.93 -21.07
N ARG A 142 21.99 30.33 -21.10
CA ARG A 142 20.97 30.61 -22.12
C ARG A 142 20.49 32.07 -22.07
N ARG A 143 20.34 32.62 -20.86
CA ARG A 143 20.00 34.03 -20.66
C ARG A 143 21.12 34.95 -21.10
N ALA A 144 22.37 34.66 -20.72
CA ALA A 144 23.53 35.45 -21.13
C ALA A 144 23.65 35.52 -22.65
N GLU A 145 23.45 34.39 -23.33
CA GLU A 145 23.44 34.34 -24.80
C GLU A 145 22.27 35.10 -25.40
N ALA A 146 21.07 35.01 -24.82
CA ALA A 146 19.92 35.80 -25.24
C ALA A 146 20.15 37.32 -25.09
N VAL A 147 20.77 37.76 -23.99
CA VAL A 147 21.14 39.17 -23.76
C VAL A 147 22.18 39.62 -24.78
N ARG A 148 23.21 38.80 -25.05
CA ARG A 148 24.25 39.10 -26.05
C ARG A 148 23.66 39.26 -27.45
N LEU A 149 22.80 38.34 -27.88
CA LEU A 149 22.13 38.41 -29.18
C LEU A 149 21.18 39.60 -29.29
N HIS A 150 20.48 39.94 -28.19
CA HIS A 150 19.63 41.13 -28.17
C HIS A 150 20.43 42.43 -28.27
N ALA A 151 21.56 42.53 -27.57
CA ALA A 151 22.48 43.66 -27.68
C ALA A 151 23.09 43.80 -29.09
N ALA A 152 23.27 42.68 -29.80
CA ALA A 152 23.66 42.66 -31.21
C ALA A 152 22.52 42.99 -32.20
N GLY A 153 21.34 43.38 -31.72
CA GLY A 153 20.20 43.80 -32.55
C GLY A 153 19.32 42.66 -33.06
N ALA A 154 19.51 41.41 -32.62
CA ALA A 154 18.68 40.30 -33.06
C ALA A 154 17.23 40.43 -32.53
N SER A 155 16.26 40.07 -33.38
CA SER A 155 14.85 40.04 -32.99
C SER A 155 14.55 38.90 -32.01
N ILE A 156 13.55 39.08 -31.14
CA ILE A 156 13.14 38.06 -30.15
C ILE A 156 12.82 36.71 -30.81
N SER A 157 12.27 36.72 -32.03
CA SER A 157 11.99 35.50 -32.80
C SER A 157 13.24 34.79 -33.32
N ALA A 158 14.31 35.53 -33.64
CA ALA A 158 15.60 34.93 -33.99
C ALA A 158 16.27 34.31 -32.76
N ILE A 159 16.27 35.05 -31.64
CA ILE A 159 16.82 34.59 -30.37
C ILE A 159 16.10 33.34 -29.86
N SER A 160 14.76 33.29 -29.99
CA SER A 160 13.95 32.11 -29.60
C SER A 160 14.36 30.84 -30.34
N ARG A 161 14.60 30.95 -31.66
CA ARG A 161 15.04 29.82 -32.48
C ARG A 161 16.45 29.35 -32.14
N GLN A 162 17.35 30.28 -31.79
CA GLN A 162 18.75 29.99 -31.50
C GLN A 162 19.00 29.48 -30.07
N VAL A 163 18.32 30.08 -29.09
CA VAL A 163 18.49 29.76 -27.64
C VAL A 163 17.50 28.68 -27.19
N GLY A 164 16.48 28.36 -28.00
CA GLY A 164 15.44 27.36 -27.70
C GLY A 164 14.51 27.76 -26.56
N ALA A 165 14.39 29.06 -26.27
CA ALA A 165 13.52 29.59 -25.21
C ALA A 165 12.27 30.22 -25.81
N ASP A 166 11.12 30.08 -25.14
CA ASP A 166 9.88 30.70 -25.58
C ASP A 166 9.97 32.24 -25.55
N ARG A 167 9.23 32.90 -26.44
CA ARG A 167 9.26 34.36 -26.58
C ARG A 167 8.84 35.10 -25.29
N LYS A 168 7.93 34.53 -24.48
CA LYS A 168 7.53 35.12 -23.20
C LYS A 168 8.67 35.06 -22.17
N THR A 169 9.37 33.93 -22.11
CA THR A 169 10.56 33.70 -21.29
C THR A 169 11.67 34.66 -21.68
N LEU A 170 11.92 34.86 -22.98
CA LEU A 170 12.93 35.81 -23.46
C LEU A 170 12.58 37.25 -23.08
N ARG A 171 11.32 37.69 -23.23
CA ARG A 171 10.90 39.02 -22.78
C ARG A 171 11.14 39.20 -21.28
N GLN A 172 10.78 38.19 -20.48
CA GLN A 172 11.02 38.21 -19.04
C GLN A 172 12.52 38.27 -18.69
N TRP A 173 13.36 37.51 -19.41
CA TRP A 173 14.81 37.51 -19.22
C TRP A 173 15.45 38.85 -19.60
N LEU A 174 15.02 39.48 -20.69
CA LEU A 174 15.55 40.77 -21.12
C LEU A 174 15.09 41.93 -20.21
N GLN A 175 13.93 41.80 -19.58
CA GLN A 175 13.39 42.83 -18.65
C GLN A 175 13.91 42.69 -17.22
N ALA A 176 14.06 41.49 -16.70
CA ALA A 176 14.53 41.26 -15.34
C ALA A 176 16.06 41.40 -15.27
N SER A 177 16.64 42.04 -14.25
CA SER A 177 18.10 42.12 -14.06
C SER A 177 18.73 40.81 -13.56
N ALA A 178 17.93 39.87 -13.04
CA ALA A 178 18.37 38.57 -12.55
C ALA A 178 17.33 37.47 -12.86
N MET A 179 17.73 36.20 -12.76
CA MET A 179 16.82 35.06 -13.02
C MET A 179 15.77 34.93 -11.91
N PRO A 180 14.47 34.77 -12.24
CA PRO A 180 13.46 34.47 -11.23
C PRO A 180 13.74 33.09 -10.62
N THR A 181 13.95 33.05 -9.30
CA THR A 181 14.16 31.82 -8.55
C THR A 181 12.81 31.15 -8.25
N TRP A 182 12.51 30.05 -8.93
CA TRP A 182 11.32 29.22 -8.66
C TRP A 182 11.49 28.30 -7.44
N ARG A 183 12.56 28.47 -6.66
CA ARG A 183 12.79 27.70 -5.44
C ARG A 183 11.82 28.18 -4.36
N ARG A 184 10.80 27.38 -4.08
CA ARG A 184 9.96 27.58 -2.89
C ARG A 184 10.85 27.45 -1.65
N PRO A 185 10.79 28.39 -0.69
CA PRO A 185 11.51 28.21 0.57
C PRO A 185 11.02 26.93 1.25
N PRO A 186 11.92 26.15 1.87
CA PRO A 186 11.53 24.97 2.63
C PRO A 186 10.53 25.40 3.71
N ARG A 187 9.38 24.73 3.77
CA ARG A 187 8.40 24.97 4.84
C ARG A 187 9.00 24.48 6.15
N GLY A 188 8.91 25.29 7.20
CA GLY A 188 9.31 24.89 8.55
C GLY A 188 8.61 23.60 8.99
N SER A 189 9.33 22.74 9.70
CA SER A 189 8.79 21.53 10.31
C SER A 189 7.98 21.90 11.56
N LEU A 190 6.88 21.21 11.79
CA LEU A 190 6.12 21.27 13.05
C LEU A 190 6.98 20.98 14.29
N LEU A 191 8.13 20.33 14.11
CA LEU A 191 9.09 20.03 15.17
C LEU A 191 10.10 21.15 15.44
N ASP A 192 10.17 22.18 14.60
CA ASP A 192 11.20 23.23 14.72
C ASP A 192 11.20 23.93 16.10
N PRO A 193 10.04 24.30 16.68
CA PRO A 193 10.02 24.88 18.03
C PRO A 193 10.45 23.92 19.15
N TYR A 194 10.44 22.62 18.88
CA TYR A 194 10.71 21.56 19.86
C TYR A 194 12.05 20.86 19.63
N ARG A 195 12.82 21.31 18.64
CA ARG A 195 14.04 20.65 18.17
C ARG A 195 15.11 20.57 19.26
N GLU A 196 15.30 21.65 20.01
CA GLU A 196 16.29 21.70 21.09
C GLU A 196 15.96 20.71 22.22
N HIS A 197 14.69 20.59 22.60
CA HIS A 197 14.25 19.59 23.58
C HIS A 197 14.52 18.17 23.08
N LEU A 198 14.15 17.89 21.83
CA LEU A 198 14.38 16.59 21.21
C LEU A 198 15.87 16.23 21.15
N GLU A 199 16.74 17.17 20.78
CA GLU A 199 18.18 16.95 20.70
C GLU A 199 18.82 16.72 22.07
N ARG A 200 18.45 17.52 23.08
CA ARG A 200 18.93 17.31 24.47
C ARG A 200 18.51 15.94 25.01
N ARG A 201 17.26 15.55 24.81
CA ARG A 201 16.75 14.25 25.27
C ARG A 201 17.38 13.08 24.52
N TRP A 202 17.67 13.26 23.23
CA TRP A 202 18.40 12.28 22.43
C TRP A 202 19.83 12.09 22.91
N ALA A 203 20.55 13.19 23.18
CA ALA A 203 21.90 13.17 23.73
C ALA A 203 21.95 12.52 25.13
N ALA A 204 20.89 12.71 25.93
CA ALA A 204 20.71 12.04 27.23
C ALA A 204 20.32 10.54 27.12
N GLY A 205 20.31 9.95 25.92
CA GLY A 205 20.03 8.52 25.70
C GLY A 205 18.54 8.16 25.60
N CYS A 206 17.62 9.14 25.64
CA CYS A 206 16.20 8.90 25.47
C CYS A 206 15.86 8.69 23.97
N CYS A 207 16.05 7.46 23.50
CA CYS A 207 15.80 7.08 22.10
C CYS A 207 14.37 6.57 21.84
N ASN A 208 13.51 6.54 22.86
CA ASN A 208 12.13 6.07 22.76
C ASN A 208 11.21 7.17 22.21
N ALA A 209 10.79 7.02 20.95
CA ALA A 209 9.95 8.00 20.27
C ALA A 209 8.58 8.23 20.92
N ALA A 210 8.00 7.22 21.59
CA ALA A 210 6.72 7.36 22.29
C ALA A 210 6.87 8.16 23.59
N GLN A 211 8.03 8.04 24.25
CA GLN A 211 8.36 8.87 25.41
C GLN A 211 8.61 10.32 24.99
N LEU A 212 9.42 10.55 23.95
CA LEU A 212 9.67 11.88 23.40
C LEU A 212 8.36 12.56 22.96
N TRP A 213 7.44 11.83 22.33
CA TRP A 213 6.14 12.39 21.96
C TRP A 213 5.29 12.78 23.17
N ARG A 214 5.25 11.97 24.24
CA ARG A 214 4.53 12.32 25.47
C ARG A 214 5.07 13.59 26.10
N GLU A 215 6.39 13.77 26.10
CA GLU A 215 7.03 14.98 26.61
C GLU A 215 6.72 16.20 25.74
N LEU A 216 6.75 16.05 24.41
CA LEU A 216 6.34 17.11 23.51
C LEU A 216 4.85 17.46 23.66
N ALA A 217 3.98 16.48 23.92
CA ALA A 217 2.57 16.72 24.17
C ALA A 217 2.34 17.57 25.42
N VAL A 218 3.13 17.35 26.49
CA VAL A 218 3.12 18.20 27.70
C VAL A 218 3.62 19.61 27.39
N LEU A 219 4.59 19.76 26.49
CA LEU A 219 5.10 21.05 26.00
C LEU A 219 4.17 21.71 24.95
N GLY A 220 2.97 21.16 24.73
CA GLY A 220 1.95 21.74 23.83
C GLY A 220 2.11 21.41 22.36
N PHE A 221 2.85 20.35 22.00
CA PHE A 221 3.04 19.96 20.59
C PHE A 221 1.71 19.52 19.94
N PRO A 222 1.27 20.17 18.84
CA PRO A 222 -0.02 19.88 18.18
C PRO A 222 0.05 18.68 17.22
N GLY A 223 1.21 18.05 17.04
CA GLY A 223 1.43 17.03 16.02
C GLY A 223 1.20 15.59 16.50
N ARG A 224 0.96 14.71 15.52
CA ARG A 224 0.73 13.27 15.77
C ARG A 224 2.03 12.55 16.19
N PRO A 225 1.95 11.44 16.96
CA PRO A 225 3.11 10.63 17.35
C PRO A 225 3.98 10.14 16.19
N ALA A 226 3.39 10.00 15.00
CA ALA A 226 4.09 9.59 13.79
C ALA A 226 5.22 10.56 13.40
N ILE A 227 5.05 11.86 13.63
CA ILE A 227 6.04 12.90 13.27
C ILE A 227 7.31 12.73 14.12
N VAL A 228 7.15 12.51 15.42
CA VAL A 228 8.28 12.25 16.35
C VAL A 228 8.93 10.89 16.08
N ARG A 229 8.13 9.88 15.73
CA ARG A 229 8.66 8.55 15.30
C ARG A 229 9.52 8.64 14.05
N ALA A 230 9.11 9.43 13.06
CA ALA A 230 9.88 9.65 11.85
C ALA A 230 11.22 10.33 12.16
N TRP A 231 11.19 11.41 12.96
CA TRP A 231 12.39 12.11 13.42
C TRP A 231 13.37 11.18 14.18
N ALA A 232 12.86 10.40 15.15
CA ALA A 232 13.67 9.46 15.91
C ALA A 232 14.27 8.34 15.03
N THR A 233 13.54 7.92 13.99
CA THR A 233 14.01 6.91 13.03
C THR A 233 15.14 7.45 12.16
N GLN A 234 15.01 8.70 11.70
CA GLN A 234 16.08 9.39 10.97
C GLN A 234 17.34 9.55 11.84
N ARG A 235 17.20 9.92 13.11
CA ARG A 235 18.32 10.03 14.05
C ARG A 235 19.03 8.70 14.31
N ARG A 236 18.29 7.60 14.43
CA ARG A 236 18.89 6.26 14.50
C ARG A 236 19.69 5.95 13.24
N ARG A 237 19.14 6.20 12.05
CA ARG A 237 19.84 5.95 10.78
C ARG A 237 21.09 6.82 10.61
N ALA A 238 21.07 8.05 11.11
CA ALA A 238 22.22 8.95 11.09
C ALA A 238 23.32 8.55 12.10
N GLY A 239 22.95 7.93 13.23
CA GLY A 239 23.89 7.45 14.24
C GLY A 239 24.39 6.01 14.04
N HIS A 240 23.75 5.23 13.17
CA HIS A 240 24.22 3.89 12.81
C HIS A 240 25.08 3.99 11.55
N SER A 241 26.41 3.95 11.71
CA SER A 241 27.29 3.53 10.61
C SER A 241 26.86 2.14 10.14
N PRO A 242 26.66 1.90 8.83
CA PRO A 242 26.21 0.61 8.33
C PRO A 242 27.37 -0.38 8.43
N GLY A 243 27.50 -1.05 9.58
CA GLY A 243 28.61 -1.98 9.78
C GLY A 243 28.62 -2.82 11.06
N ARG A 244 27.73 -2.63 12.03
CA ARG A 244 27.78 -3.44 13.26
C ARG A 244 26.39 -3.93 13.69
N ALA A 245 26.12 -5.20 13.43
CA ALA A 245 25.01 -5.91 14.06
C ALA A 245 25.27 -6.01 15.58
N PRO A 246 24.22 -5.96 16.44
CA PRO A 246 24.40 -6.15 17.87
C PRO A 246 24.90 -7.59 18.12
N VAL A 247 26.04 -7.67 18.79
CA VAL A 247 26.65 -8.92 19.26
C VAL A 247 26.10 -9.17 20.67
N MET A 248 25.63 -10.38 20.93
CA MET A 248 25.23 -10.81 22.27
C MET A 248 26.46 -10.81 23.22
N ALA A 249 26.24 -10.80 24.55
CA ALA A 249 27.34 -10.73 25.53
C ALA A 249 28.37 -11.89 25.41
N ASP A 250 28.03 -12.96 24.69
CA ASP A 250 28.83 -14.14 24.40
C ASP A 250 29.51 -14.11 23.01
N GLY A 251 29.51 -12.97 22.32
CA GLY A 251 30.20 -12.82 21.02
C GLY A 251 29.41 -13.29 19.80
N ARG A 252 28.18 -13.81 19.97
CA ARG A 252 27.38 -14.32 18.83
C ARG A 252 26.53 -13.23 18.19
N PRO A 253 26.36 -13.24 16.85
CA PRO A 253 25.43 -12.32 16.18
C PRO A 253 23.99 -12.65 16.60
N TRP A 254 23.23 -11.62 17.00
CA TRP A 254 21.83 -11.78 17.38
C TRP A 254 21.00 -12.35 16.22
N ARG A 255 20.26 -13.44 16.48
CA ARG A 255 19.29 -14.04 15.55
C ARG A 255 17.88 -13.79 16.07
N PRO A 256 16.93 -13.34 15.24
CA PRO A 256 15.54 -13.23 15.63
C PRO A 256 14.99 -14.63 15.98
N PRO A 257 14.08 -14.75 16.97
CA PRO A 257 13.44 -16.02 17.29
C PRO A 257 12.70 -16.54 16.06
N SER A 258 12.94 -17.82 15.72
CA SER A 258 12.25 -18.50 14.63
C SER A 258 10.74 -18.49 14.88
N ASP A 259 9.98 -17.98 13.91
CA ASP A 259 8.53 -18.01 13.90
C ASP A 259 8.01 -19.45 14.05
N CYS A 260 7.23 -19.73 15.10
CA CYS A 260 6.72 -21.06 15.47
C CYS A 260 5.67 -21.63 14.49
N SER A 261 5.47 -21.01 13.33
CA SER A 261 4.37 -21.32 12.40
C SER A 261 4.68 -22.41 11.37
N ARG A 262 5.79 -23.16 11.48
CA ARG A 262 6.08 -24.32 10.61
C ARG A 262 6.33 -25.61 11.38
N GLN A 263 5.26 -26.23 11.84
CA GLN A 263 5.18 -27.69 11.94
C GLN A 263 3.91 -28.16 11.23
N ALA A 264 4.05 -28.55 9.97
CA ALA A 264 3.08 -29.41 9.30
C ALA A 264 3.65 -30.84 9.29
N PRO A 265 2.87 -31.87 9.66
CA PRO A 265 3.35 -33.25 9.64
C PRO A 265 3.55 -33.75 8.20
N ARG A 266 4.62 -34.51 7.98
CA ARG A 266 4.91 -35.18 6.69
C ARG A 266 3.97 -36.39 6.51
N PRO A 267 3.41 -36.62 5.30
CA PRO A 267 2.58 -37.79 5.05
C PRO A 267 3.42 -39.09 5.02
N GLY A 268 2.82 -40.16 5.54
CA GLY A 268 3.45 -41.44 5.85
C GLY A 268 3.96 -42.23 4.65
N ALA A 269 5.05 -42.96 4.89
CA ALA A 269 5.53 -44.02 4.02
C ALA A 269 4.74 -45.30 4.30
N VAL A 270 4.14 -45.85 3.25
CA VAL A 270 3.57 -47.19 3.21
C VAL A 270 4.71 -48.21 3.37
N ALA A 271 4.63 -49.05 4.40
CA ALA A 271 5.46 -50.24 4.52
C ALA A 271 4.58 -51.49 4.31
N ALA A 272 4.86 -52.20 3.24
CA ALA A 272 4.38 -53.53 2.97
C ALA A 272 5.12 -54.56 3.85
N GLN A 273 4.41 -55.56 4.35
CA GLN A 273 4.85 -56.94 4.64
C GLN A 273 3.61 -57.69 5.16
N ARG A 274 3.06 -58.60 4.34
CA ARG A 274 3.17 -60.07 4.43
C ARG A 274 2.40 -60.65 5.61
#